data_AF-A0A2H4T9B3-F1
#
_entry.id   AF-A0A2H4T9B3-F1
#
_cell.length_a   1.000
_cell.length_b   1.000
_cell.length_c   1.000
_cell.angle_alpha   90.00
_cell.angle_beta   90.00
_cell.angle_gamma   90.00
#
_symmetry.space_group_name_H-M   'P 1'
#
loop_
_entity.id
_entity.type
_entity.pdbx_description
1 polymer ?
#
loop_
_entity_poly.entity_id
_entity_poly.type
_entity_poly.pdbx_seq_one_letter_code
_entity_poly.pdbx_strand_id
1 'polypeptide(L)' 'NIVNVYAQHARKFERMGEWIERIGWPRFFQLTGIEFTRYHIDDFKNAGQTFARSTHIRF' A
#
# COMPACT_ATOMS: atom_id res chain seq x y z
N ASN A 1 -10.12 -5.83 -10.47
CA ASN A 1 -8.66 -5.59 -10.55
C ASN A 1 -7.96 -5.95 -9.23
N ILE A 2 -8.19 -5.22 -8.13
CA ILE A 2 -7.51 -5.45 -6.82
C ILE A 2 -7.63 -6.90 -6.31
N VAL A 3 -8.84 -7.49 -6.32
CA VAL A 3 -9.06 -8.84 -5.78
C VAL A 3 -8.23 -9.90 -6.50
N ASN A 4 -8.07 -9.79 -7.82
CA ASN A 4 -7.29 -10.73 -8.61
C ASN A 4 -5.80 -10.63 -8.29
N VAL A 5 -5.27 -9.40 -8.21
CA VAL A 5 -3.87 -9.14 -7.84
C VAL A 5 -3.60 -9.65 -6.42
N TYR A 6 -4.50 -9.34 -5.48
CA TYR A 6 -4.41 -9.84 -4.12
C TYR A 6 -4.39 -11.38 -4.08
N ALA A 7 -5.33 -12.05 -4.76
CA ALA A 7 -5.40 -13.51 -4.78
C ALA A 7 -4.14 -14.17 -5.38
N GLN A 8 -3.44 -13.50 -6.30
CA GLN A 8 -2.21 -14.00 -6.92
C GLN A 8 -0.95 -13.76 -6.08
N HIS A 9 -0.92 -12.70 -5.26
CA HIS A 9 0.29 -12.28 -4.54
C HIS A 9 0.23 -12.46 -3.01
N ALA A 10 -0.97 -12.71 -2.46
CA ALA A 10 -1.16 -12.99 -1.05
C ALA A 10 -0.65 -14.39 -0.67
N ARG A 11 -0.11 -14.50 0.53
CA ARG A 11 0.27 -15.78 1.13
C ARG A 11 -0.95 -16.43 1.78
N LYS A 12 -0.89 -17.75 1.99
CA LYS A 12 -1.96 -18.48 2.70
C LYS A 12 -2.21 -17.82 4.07
N PHE A 13 -3.48 -17.57 4.38
CA PHE A 13 -3.96 -16.90 5.60
C PHE A 13 -3.65 -15.41 5.74
N GLU A 14 -2.98 -14.81 4.77
CA GLU A 14 -2.73 -13.36 4.76
C GLU A 14 -4.03 -12.63 4.42
N ARG A 15 -4.36 -11.56 5.16
CA ARG A 15 -5.43 -10.61 4.82
C ARG A 15 -4.91 -9.50 3.90
N MET A 16 -5.80 -8.76 3.25
CA MET A 16 -5.43 -7.67 2.36
C MET A 16 -4.56 -6.60 3.05
N GLY A 17 -4.90 -6.21 4.28
CA GLY A 17 -4.08 -5.27 5.06
C GLY A 17 -2.67 -5.80 5.34
N GLU A 18 -2.57 -7.03 5.83
CA GLU A 18 -1.30 -7.71 6.15
C GLU A 18 -0.42 -7.86 4.89
N TRP A 19 -1.04 -8.19 3.76
CA TRP A 19 -0.38 -8.24 2.47
C TRP A 19 0.22 -6.90 2.10
N ILE A 20 -0.58 -5.82 2.16
CA ILE A 20 -0.14 -4.46 1.84
C ILE A 20 0.98 -4.00 2.78
N GLU A 21 0.90 -4.31 4.08
CA GLU A 21 1.96 -4.01 5.05
C GLU A 21 3.27 -4.74 4.71
N ARG A 22 3.19 -6.02 4.31
CA ARG A 22 4.38 -6.80 3.94
C ARG A 22 5.05 -6.27 2.66
N ILE A 23 4.28 -5.99 1.61
CA ILE A 23 4.83 -5.55 0.31
C ILE A 23 5.15 -4.06 0.28
N GLY A 24 4.41 -3.26 1.05
CA GLY A 24 4.40 -1.80 1.06
C GLY A 24 3.43 -1.21 0.04
N TRP A 25 2.87 -0.04 0.38
CA TRP A 25 1.99 0.73 -0.51
C TRP A 25 2.57 1.00 -1.91
N PRO A 26 3.86 1.36 -2.10
CA PRO A 26 4.40 1.58 -3.44
C PRO A 26 4.24 0.36 -4.35
N ARG A 27 4.48 -0.84 -3.83
CA ARG A 27 4.33 -2.09 -4.60
C ARG A 27 2.87 -2.41 -4.89
N PHE A 28 1.96 -2.10 -3.97
CA PHE A 28 0.53 -2.27 -4.18
C PHE A 28 0.03 -1.43 -5.37
N PHE A 29 0.40 -0.15 -5.45
CA PHE A 29 0.00 0.72 -6.57
C PHE A 29 0.62 0.25 -7.90
N GLN A 30 1.89 -0.19 -7.89
CA GLN A 30 2.53 -0.79 -9.08
C GLN A 30 1.80 -2.04 -9.57
N LEU A 31 1.48 -2.98 -8.67
CA LEU A 31 0.86 -4.26 -9.05
C LEU A 31 -0.60 -4.12 -9.48
N THR A 32 -1.33 -3.20 -8.84
CA THR A 32 -2.74 -2.95 -9.19
C THR A 32 -2.90 -2.06 -10.41
N GLY A 33 -1.85 -1.33 -10.82
CA GLY A 33 -1.92 -0.35 -11.90
C GLY A 33 -2.81 0.85 -11.56
N ILE A 34 -3.13 1.04 -10.28
CA ILE A 34 -3.89 2.20 -9.81
C ILE A 34 -2.93 3.38 -9.71
N GLU A 35 -3.34 4.52 -10.27
CA GLU A 35 -2.54 5.74 -10.16
C GLU A 35 -2.58 6.28 -8.72
N PHE A 36 -1.40 6.44 -8.14
CA PHE A 36 -1.26 7.12 -6.86
C PHE A 36 -1.37 8.64 -7.08
N THR A 37 -2.43 9.23 -6.54
CA THR A 37 -2.68 10.68 -6.63
C THR A 37 -2.54 11.36 -5.27
N ARG A 38 -2.44 12.70 -5.27
CA ARG A 38 -2.40 13.53 -4.05
C ARG A 38 -3.55 13.26 -3.06
N TYR A 39 -4.69 12.77 -3.54
CA TYR A 39 -5.85 12.48 -2.69
C TYR A 39 -5.68 11.25 -1.79
N HIS A 40 -4.62 10.47 -2.00
CA HIS A 40 -4.25 9.36 -1.12
C HIS A 40 -3.35 9.79 0.04
N ILE A 41 -2.89 11.05 0.04
CA ILE A 41 -2.08 11.63 1.12
C ILE A 41 -3.04 12.28 2.11
N ASP A 42 -2.96 11.89 3.38
CA ASP A 42 -3.75 12.50 4.46
C ASP A 42 -3.39 13.99 4.62
N ASP A 43 -4.40 14.84 4.77
CA ASP A 43 -4.28 16.28 5.03
C ASP A 43 -5.05 16.75 6.28
N PHE A 44 -5.59 15.81 7.08
CA PHE A 44 -6.32 16.12 8.29
C PHE A 44 -5.39 16.57 9.43
N LYS A 45 -5.98 17.06 10.54
CA LYS A 45 -5.30 17.70 11.68
C LYS A 45 -4.15 16.90 12.32
N ASN A 46 -3.99 15.61 12.00
CA ASN A 46 -2.92 14.75 12.49
C ASN A 46 -2.28 13.87 11.38
N ALA A 47 -2.31 14.36 10.14
CA ALA A 47 -1.87 13.64 8.95
C ALA A 47 -0.44 13.09 9.02
N GLY A 48 0.43 13.75 9.80
CA GLY A 48 1.82 13.35 9.93
C GLY A 48 1.98 11.87 10.32
N GLN A 49 1.04 11.25 11.04
CA GLN A 49 1.15 9.84 11.45
C GLN A 49 1.04 8.86 10.27
N THR A 50 0.48 9.28 9.14
CA THR A 50 0.30 8.45 7.95
C THR A 50 1.50 8.48 6.99
N PHE A 51 2.40 9.45 7.17
CA PHE A 51 3.55 9.64 6.28
C PHE A 51 4.65 8.61 6.52
N ALA A 52 5.42 8.32 5.47
CA ALA A 52 6.65 7.54 5.59
C ALA A 52 7.72 8.34 6.35
N ARG A 53 7.94 8.00 7.62
CA ARG A 53 8.93 8.65 8.52
C ARG A 53 10.24 7.87 8.66
N SER A 54 10.51 6.92 7.77
CA SER A 54 11.71 6.08 7.83
C SER A 54 12.44 6.06 6.48
N THR A 55 13.72 5.72 6.50
CA THR A 55 14.54 5.54 5.30
C THR A 55 14.39 4.16 4.65
N HIS A 56 13.52 3.28 5.19
CA HIS A 56 13.23 1.95 4.62
C HIS A 56 12.34 2.06 3.37
N ILE A 57 12.91 2.61 2.31
CA ILE A 57 12.24 2.81 1.03
C ILE A 57 12.56 1.61 0.12
N ARG A 58 11.55 1.11 -0.60
CA ARG A 58 11.69 0.08 -1.62
C ARG A 58 11.53 0.75 -2.99
N PHE A 59 12.47 0.49 -3.90
CA PHE A 59 12.50 1.04 -5.26
C PHE A 59 11.80 0.11 -6.25
#